data_AF-A0AAU9WIU8-F1
#
_entry.id   AF-A0AAU9WIU8-F1
#
_cell.length_a   1.000
_cell.length_b   1.000
_cell.length_c   1.000
_cell.angle_alpha   90.00
_cell.angle_beta   90.00
_cell.angle_gamma   90.00
#
_symmetry.space_group_name_H-M   'P 1'
#
loop_
_entity.id
_entity.type
_entity.pdbx_description
1 polymer ?
#
loop_
_entity_poly.entity_id
_entity_poly.type
_entity_poly.pdbx_seq_one_letter_code
_entity_poly.pdbx_strand_id
1 'polypeptide(L)'
;MEDIGLIWNEKKCSIAHINKGTWQINALKQIDRESRKIIKDNGGSHPATSTDLYYLPRKMGGRGLKSVETQYKMTKEKTAVKLYTNQDSTMELVRQFDEKCERNGRRSIVKDAKKYAEEMGLELSLSPGAVVTTTDSNEDISSEKVGKVMQNSMNVKRIDTIKDQKWQGKLIQTRWIDTDLVDCFSCLYRWQLAPTNTIAWLFELHNGALKILFFELLDDLDLIESVPPWYSPTTPKPEYHNTKASAFWDVPVFAGNTEVNQNSQPNRCQDS
;
A
#
# COMPACT_ATOMS: atom_id res chain seq x y z
N MET A 1 29.57 22.62 -9.11
CA MET A 1 28.48 21.62 -9.24
C MET A 1 27.34 22.36 -9.90
N GLU A 2 27.26 22.26 -11.21
CA GLU A 2 26.21 22.94 -11.97
C GLU A 2 24.93 22.10 -11.93
N ASP A 3 23.87 22.79 -11.55
CA ASP A 3 22.49 22.35 -11.52
C ASP A 3 22.03 22.12 -12.96
N ILE A 4 22.02 20.85 -13.39
CA ILE A 4 21.51 20.46 -14.70
C ILE A 4 19.98 20.39 -14.61
N GLY A 5 19.36 21.56 -14.80
CA GLY A 5 17.92 21.78 -14.80
C GLY A 5 17.15 20.75 -15.61
N LEU A 6 16.61 19.75 -14.90
CA LEU A 6 15.68 18.77 -15.43
C LEU A 6 14.28 19.10 -14.91
N ILE A 7 13.48 19.73 -15.78
CA ILE A 7 12.08 20.03 -15.52
C ILE A 7 11.29 18.71 -15.51
N TRP A 8 10.64 18.45 -14.38
CA TRP A 8 9.82 17.27 -14.13
C TRP A 8 8.53 17.33 -14.97
N ASN A 9 8.21 16.26 -15.72
CA ASN A 9 6.98 16.16 -16.51
C ASN A 9 6.05 15.09 -15.93
N GLU A 10 4.96 15.52 -15.31
CA GLU A 10 4.07 14.65 -14.52
C GLU A 10 3.23 13.67 -15.35
N LYS A 11 3.15 13.85 -16.69
CA LYS A 11 2.12 13.20 -17.51
C LYS A 11 2.59 12.05 -18.41
N LYS A 12 3.88 11.71 -18.42
CA LYS A 12 4.41 10.60 -19.24
C LYS A 12 5.46 9.78 -18.49
N CYS A 13 5.00 8.91 -17.59
CA CYS A 13 5.78 7.74 -17.19
C CYS A 13 5.80 6.71 -18.34
N SER A 14 6.61 6.96 -19.35
CA SER A 14 6.91 5.97 -20.36
C SER A 14 8.35 6.14 -20.84
N ILE A 15 9.12 5.07 -20.65
CA ILE A 15 10.48 4.85 -21.15
C ILE A 15 11.56 5.39 -20.20
N ALA A 16 11.73 4.71 -19.07
CA ALA A 16 13.07 4.53 -18.54
C ALA A 16 13.86 3.74 -19.60
N HIS A 17 15.00 4.25 -20.04
CA HIS A 17 15.96 3.48 -20.84
C HIS A 17 16.34 2.22 -20.04
N ILE A 18 15.75 1.08 -20.41
CA ILE A 18 16.06 -0.23 -19.84
C ILE A 18 17.41 -0.65 -20.42
N ASN A 19 18.48 -0.15 -19.78
CA ASN A 19 19.78 -0.78 -19.87
C ASN A 19 19.60 -2.24 -19.43
N LYS A 20 20.32 -3.19 -20.05
CA LYS A 20 20.24 -4.65 -19.80
C LYS A 20 20.61 -5.10 -18.36
N GLY A 21 20.41 -4.27 -17.35
CA GLY A 21 20.48 -4.64 -15.94
C GLY A 21 19.21 -5.38 -15.54
N THR A 22 19.26 -6.71 -15.56
CA THR A 22 18.34 -7.50 -14.74
C THR A 22 18.47 -7.03 -13.31
N TRP A 23 17.41 -6.43 -12.75
CA TRP A 23 17.41 -6.00 -11.36
C TRP A 23 17.62 -7.21 -10.46
N GLN A 24 18.55 -7.09 -9.52
CA GLN A 24 18.71 -8.10 -8.49
C GLN A 24 17.50 -8.03 -7.55
N ILE A 25 16.88 -9.17 -7.27
CA ILE A 25 15.70 -9.25 -6.38
C ILE A 25 15.97 -8.58 -5.02
N ASN A 26 17.20 -8.69 -4.50
CA ASN A 26 17.59 -8.05 -3.25
C ASN A 26 17.52 -6.52 -3.30
N ALA A 27 17.88 -5.91 -4.43
CA ALA A 27 17.75 -4.46 -4.60
C ALA A 27 16.27 -4.03 -4.61
N LEU A 28 15.41 -4.80 -5.27
CA LEU A 28 13.96 -4.55 -5.26
C LEU A 28 13.37 -4.69 -3.85
N LYS A 29 13.78 -5.72 -3.11
CA LYS A 29 13.39 -5.91 -1.70
C LYS A 29 13.86 -4.76 -0.82
N GLN A 30 15.03 -4.18 -1.08
CA GLN A 30 15.52 -3.03 -0.34
C GLN A 30 14.65 -1.80 -0.56
N ILE A 31 14.26 -1.52 -1.81
CA ILE A 31 13.33 -0.42 -2.13
C ILE A 31 12.01 -0.58 -1.36
N ASP A 32 11.43 -1.78 -1.34
CA ASP A 32 10.20 -2.06 -0.61
C ASP A 32 10.39 -1.89 0.92
N ARG A 33 11.58 -2.15 1.47
CA ARG A 33 11.89 -1.94 2.89
C ARG A 33 12.01 -0.45 3.23
N GLU A 34 12.80 0.30 2.46
CA GLU A 34 12.98 1.73 2.68
C GLU A 34 11.65 2.49 2.52
N SER A 35 10.84 2.14 1.53
CA SER A 35 9.51 2.74 1.35
C SER A 35 8.61 2.53 2.57
N ARG A 36 8.58 1.31 3.13
CA ARG A 36 7.81 1.02 4.36
C ARG A 36 8.40 1.69 5.59
N LYS A 37 9.72 1.85 5.65
CA LYS A 37 10.38 2.59 6.72
C LYS A 37 9.92 4.05 6.72
N ILE A 38 9.98 4.73 5.58
CA ILE A 38 9.46 6.11 5.42
C ILE A 38 8.00 6.20 5.84
N ILE A 39 7.14 5.25 5.43
CA ILE A 39 5.73 5.25 5.84
C ILE A 39 5.57 5.13 7.36
N LYS A 40 6.39 4.31 8.04
CA LYS A 40 6.37 4.16 9.50
C LYS A 40 6.88 5.42 10.20
N ASP A 41 8.01 5.95 9.75
CA ASP A 41 8.68 7.11 10.35
C ASP A 41 7.78 8.36 10.27
N ASN A 42 6.94 8.46 9.23
CA ASN A 42 5.97 9.55 9.07
C ASN A 42 4.57 9.23 9.67
N GLY A 43 4.45 8.22 10.54
CA GLY A 43 3.19 7.87 11.20
C GLY A 43 2.10 7.31 10.29
N GLY A 44 2.40 7.04 9.01
CA GLY A 44 1.45 6.50 8.05
C GLY A 44 1.00 5.07 8.35
N SER A 45 1.69 4.36 9.26
CA SER A 45 1.29 3.03 9.76
C SER A 45 1.87 2.74 11.15
N HIS A 46 1.26 1.80 11.87
CA HIS A 46 1.81 1.32 13.13
C HIS A 46 3.09 0.48 12.90
N PRO A 47 4.12 0.55 13.76
CA PRO A 47 5.37 -0.21 13.59
C PRO A 47 5.16 -1.72 13.45
N ALA A 48 4.19 -2.27 14.20
CA ALA A 48 3.79 -3.68 14.15
C ALA A 48 2.79 -4.01 13.03
N THR A 49 2.47 -3.11 12.10
CA THR A 49 1.59 -3.39 10.97
C THR A 49 2.20 -4.48 10.08
N SER A 50 1.38 -5.50 9.78
CA SER A 50 1.67 -6.56 8.81
C SER A 50 2.17 -5.99 7.48
N THR A 51 3.22 -6.60 6.96
CA THR A 51 3.72 -6.30 5.61
C THR A 51 2.67 -6.61 4.56
N ASP A 52 1.98 -7.74 4.67
CA ASP A 52 1.05 -8.21 3.64
C ASP A 52 -0.17 -7.30 3.51
N LEU A 53 -0.58 -6.64 4.61
CA LEU A 53 -1.64 -5.63 4.59
C LEU A 53 -1.29 -4.42 3.72
N TYR A 54 -0.02 -4.08 3.53
CA TYR A 54 0.35 -3.01 2.60
C TYR A 54 -0.05 -3.35 1.18
N TYR A 55 0.25 -4.58 0.76
CA TYR A 55 0.13 -5.01 -0.63
C TYR A 55 -1.20 -5.69 -0.94
N LEU A 56 -1.96 -6.09 0.08
CA LEU A 56 -3.30 -6.59 -0.08
C LEU A 56 -4.22 -5.47 -0.62
N PRO A 57 -5.13 -5.77 -1.58
CA PRO A 57 -6.06 -4.78 -2.09
C PRO A 57 -6.95 -4.18 -0.99
N ARG A 58 -7.32 -2.90 -1.14
CA ARG A 58 -8.22 -2.22 -0.20
C ARG A 58 -9.59 -2.88 -0.05
N LYS A 59 -10.13 -3.40 -1.16
CA LYS A 59 -11.37 -4.20 -1.17
C LYS A 59 -11.32 -5.47 -0.32
N MET A 60 -10.11 -5.90 0.07
CA MET A 60 -9.86 -7.05 0.96
C MET A 60 -9.30 -6.59 2.32
N GLY A 61 -9.30 -5.29 2.62
CA GLY A 61 -8.83 -4.73 3.89
C GLY A 61 -7.36 -4.38 3.99
N GLY A 62 -6.63 -4.44 2.88
CA GLY A 62 -5.27 -3.91 2.82
C GLY A 62 -5.19 -2.44 2.43
N ARG A 63 -3.99 -1.97 2.07
CA ARG A 63 -3.73 -0.58 1.64
C ARG A 63 -3.63 -0.43 0.13
N GLY A 64 -3.53 -1.53 -0.61
CA GLY A 64 -3.49 -1.55 -2.07
C GLY A 64 -2.17 -1.05 -2.69
N LEU A 65 -1.07 -1.03 -1.94
CA LEU A 65 0.24 -0.74 -2.51
C LEU A 65 0.65 -1.88 -3.45
N LYS A 66 1.48 -1.57 -4.45
CA LYS A 66 2.08 -2.58 -5.31
C LYS A 66 3.47 -2.93 -4.78
N SER A 67 3.71 -4.20 -4.45
CA SER A 67 5.07 -4.66 -4.14
C SER A 67 5.92 -4.62 -5.42
N VAL A 68 7.07 -3.97 -5.35
CA VAL A 68 7.99 -3.83 -6.47
C VAL A 68 8.49 -5.22 -6.91
N GLU A 69 8.82 -6.09 -5.96
CA GLU A 69 9.24 -7.46 -6.26
C GLU A 69 8.14 -8.25 -6.98
N THR A 70 6.91 -8.22 -6.46
CA THR A 70 5.79 -8.94 -7.09
C THR A 70 5.52 -8.42 -8.50
N GLN A 71 5.50 -7.09 -8.70
CA GLN A 71 5.27 -6.52 -10.03
C GLN A 71 6.38 -6.85 -11.01
N TYR A 72 7.64 -6.87 -10.58
CA TYR A 72 8.77 -7.28 -11.41
C TYR A 72 8.62 -8.73 -11.89
N LYS A 73 8.34 -9.66 -10.97
CA LYS A 73 8.13 -11.08 -11.28
C LYS A 73 6.94 -11.27 -12.24
N MET A 74 5.80 -10.67 -11.94
CA MET A 74 4.62 -10.71 -12.81
C MET A 74 4.90 -10.14 -14.21
N THR A 75 5.71 -9.09 -14.30
CA THR A 75 6.09 -8.50 -15.59
C THR A 75 6.95 -9.46 -16.39
N LYS A 76 7.94 -10.10 -15.75
CA LYS A 76 8.77 -11.14 -16.38
C LYS A 76 7.95 -12.30 -16.92
N GLU A 77 7.01 -12.80 -16.13
CA GLU A 77 6.08 -13.86 -16.55
C GLU A 77 5.20 -13.42 -17.73
N LYS A 78 4.58 -12.23 -17.66
CA LYS A 78 3.80 -11.68 -18.78
C LYS A 78 4.62 -11.52 -20.04
N THR A 79 5.87 -11.06 -19.92
CA THR A 79 6.77 -10.93 -21.06
C THR A 79 7.11 -12.29 -21.66
N ALA A 80 7.37 -13.30 -20.85
CA ALA A 80 7.63 -14.66 -21.32
C ALA A 80 6.40 -15.26 -22.02
N VAL A 81 5.20 -15.12 -21.45
CA VAL A 81 3.94 -15.54 -22.11
C VAL A 81 3.74 -14.79 -23.43
N LYS A 82 3.98 -13.47 -23.45
CA LYS A 82 3.85 -12.67 -24.68
C LYS A 82 4.86 -13.09 -25.75
N LEU A 83 6.08 -13.47 -25.35
CA LEU A 83 7.11 -13.97 -26.26
C LEU A 83 6.69 -15.27 -26.96
N TYR A 84 6.00 -16.17 -26.27
CA TYR A 84 5.58 -17.46 -26.82
C TYR A 84 4.21 -17.45 -27.53
N THR A 85 3.40 -16.43 -27.30
CA THR A 85 2.10 -16.24 -27.97
C THR A 85 2.17 -15.34 -29.20
N ASN A 86 3.27 -14.60 -29.38
CA ASN A 86 3.41 -13.71 -30.52
C ASN A 86 3.65 -14.51 -31.81
N GLN A 87 2.93 -14.14 -32.87
CA GLN A 87 3.01 -14.77 -34.20
C GLN A 87 4.07 -14.11 -35.11
N ASP A 88 4.67 -13.00 -34.68
CA ASP A 88 5.68 -12.27 -35.43
C ASP A 88 6.99 -13.08 -35.59
N SER A 89 7.46 -13.20 -36.84
CA SER A 89 8.68 -13.91 -37.20
C SER A 89 9.96 -13.29 -36.62
N THR A 90 9.95 -11.99 -36.29
CA THR A 90 11.09 -11.35 -35.61
C THR A 90 11.15 -11.71 -34.12
N MET A 91 9.99 -11.89 -33.49
CA MET A 91 9.88 -12.32 -32.09
C MET A 91 10.24 -13.80 -31.92
N GLU A 92 10.03 -14.60 -32.95
CA GLU A 92 10.53 -15.98 -33.03
C GLU A 92 12.05 -16.06 -32.85
N LEU A 93 12.81 -15.14 -33.46
CA LEU A 93 14.27 -15.08 -33.28
C LEU A 93 14.66 -14.77 -31.83
N VAL A 94 13.90 -13.90 -31.16
CA VAL A 94 14.10 -13.58 -29.73
C VAL A 94 13.81 -14.80 -28.86
N ARG A 95 12.75 -15.57 -29.18
CA ARG A 95 12.42 -16.81 -28.49
C ARG A 95 13.53 -17.84 -28.62
N GLN A 96 13.97 -18.13 -29.86
CA GLN A 96 15.05 -19.08 -30.12
C GLN A 96 16.37 -18.68 -29.43
N PHE A 97 16.65 -17.37 -29.35
CA PHE A 97 17.78 -16.86 -28.61
C PHE A 97 17.67 -17.12 -27.10
N ASP A 98 16.49 -16.88 -26.50
CA ASP A 98 16.27 -17.14 -25.07
C ASP A 98 16.34 -18.65 -24.75
N GLU A 99 15.75 -19.51 -25.59
CA GLU A 99 15.84 -20.97 -25.48
C GLU A 99 17.28 -21.47 -25.58
N LYS A 100 18.09 -20.83 -26.45
CA LYS A 100 19.53 -21.10 -26.53
C LYS A 100 20.25 -20.62 -25.26
N CYS A 101 19.83 -19.52 -24.65
CA CYS A 101 20.40 -19.07 -23.38
C CYS A 101 20.07 -20.06 -22.26
N GLU A 102 18.83 -20.53 -22.16
CA GLU A 102 18.39 -21.52 -21.18
C GLU A 102 19.19 -22.83 -21.30
N ARG A 103 19.32 -23.37 -22.52
CA ARG A 103 20.12 -24.58 -22.81
C ARG A 103 21.59 -24.45 -22.43
N ASN A 104 22.17 -23.27 -22.61
CA ASN A 104 23.57 -22.99 -22.29
C ASN A 104 23.79 -22.55 -20.84
N GLY A 105 22.77 -22.63 -19.98
CA GLY A 105 22.86 -22.22 -18.57
C GLY A 105 23.04 -20.70 -18.38
N ARG A 106 22.78 -19.89 -19.41
CA ARG A 106 22.82 -18.42 -19.32
C ARG A 106 21.49 -17.91 -18.77
N ARG A 107 21.44 -16.61 -18.42
CA ARG A 107 20.20 -15.94 -18.01
C ARG A 107 19.16 -16.03 -19.13
N SER A 108 17.96 -16.49 -18.78
CA SER A 108 16.82 -16.65 -19.68
C SER A 108 15.58 -16.10 -19.01
N ILE A 109 14.76 -15.36 -19.77
CA ILE A 109 13.51 -14.81 -19.27
C ILE A 109 12.48 -15.91 -18.98
N VAL A 110 12.49 -16.97 -19.79
CA VAL A 110 11.64 -18.15 -19.63
C VAL A 110 11.96 -18.89 -18.35
N LYS A 111 13.25 -19.10 -18.07
CA LYS A 111 13.71 -19.74 -16.84
C LYS A 111 13.32 -18.95 -15.60
N ASP A 112 13.52 -17.64 -15.62
CA ASP A 112 13.11 -16.74 -14.53
C ASP A 112 11.58 -16.78 -14.35
N ALA A 113 10.81 -16.74 -15.44
CA ALA A 113 9.35 -16.78 -15.41
C ALA A 113 8.80 -18.09 -14.82
N LYS A 114 9.33 -19.26 -15.22
CA LYS A 114 8.93 -20.56 -14.65
C LYS A 114 9.14 -20.59 -13.14
N LYS A 115 10.33 -20.18 -12.70
CA LYS A 115 10.66 -20.09 -11.27
C LYS A 115 9.70 -19.14 -10.51
N TYR A 116 9.39 -17.98 -11.07
CA TYR A 116 8.50 -17.03 -10.40
C TYR A 116 7.05 -17.51 -10.38
N ALA A 117 6.58 -18.18 -11.44
CA ALA A 117 5.26 -18.80 -11.45
C ALA A 117 5.14 -19.85 -10.34
N GLU A 118 6.14 -20.72 -10.18
CA GLU A 118 6.20 -21.70 -9.10
C GLU A 118 6.15 -21.03 -7.72
N GLU A 119 6.91 -19.96 -7.50
CA GLU A 119 6.86 -19.17 -6.26
C GLU A 119 5.46 -18.56 -6.00
N MET A 120 4.68 -18.30 -7.06
CA MET A 120 3.29 -17.84 -6.98
C MET A 120 2.27 -18.99 -6.94
N GLY A 121 2.70 -20.25 -6.90
CA GLY A 121 1.79 -21.41 -6.90
C GLY A 121 1.10 -21.63 -8.25
N LEU A 122 1.81 -21.37 -9.35
CA LEU A 122 1.36 -21.61 -10.72
C LEU A 122 2.40 -22.48 -11.43
N GLU A 123 1.94 -23.28 -12.39
CA GLU A 123 2.83 -24.02 -13.28
C GLU A 123 2.81 -23.38 -14.67
N LEU A 124 4.00 -23.10 -15.20
CA LEU A 124 4.15 -22.36 -16.44
C LEU A 124 4.73 -23.24 -17.54
N SER A 125 3.89 -23.66 -18.48
CA SER A 125 4.26 -24.47 -19.65
C SER A 125 4.32 -23.64 -20.94
N LEU A 126 5.52 -23.15 -21.26
CA LEU A 126 5.73 -22.34 -22.46
C LEU A 126 6.06 -23.21 -23.67
N SER A 127 5.08 -23.37 -24.55
CA SER A 127 5.20 -23.92 -25.91
C SER A 127 4.69 -22.88 -26.94
N PRO A 128 5.01 -23.02 -28.25
CA PRO A 128 4.37 -22.19 -29.28
C PRO A 128 2.84 -22.35 -29.18
N GLY A 129 2.13 -21.29 -28.78
CA GLY A 129 0.73 -21.38 -28.32
C GLY A 129 0.55 -21.43 -26.81
N ALA A 130 1.44 -20.76 -26.06
CA ALA A 130 1.63 -20.85 -24.61
C ALA A 130 0.37 -21.05 -23.76
N VAL A 131 0.48 -21.99 -22.82
CA VAL A 131 -0.53 -22.31 -21.82
C VAL A 131 0.06 -21.98 -20.44
N VAL A 132 -0.73 -21.39 -19.56
CA VAL A 132 -0.38 -21.24 -18.15
C VAL A 132 -1.41 -22.03 -17.37
N THR A 133 -0.98 -22.93 -16.50
CA THR A 133 -1.89 -23.76 -15.72
C THR A 133 -1.83 -23.39 -14.24
N THR A 134 -2.98 -23.51 -13.58
CA THR A 134 -3.05 -23.50 -12.11
C THR A 134 -2.62 -24.86 -11.57
N THR A 135 -1.84 -24.89 -10.50
CA THR A 135 -1.43 -26.15 -9.83
C THR A 135 -2.61 -26.96 -9.29
N ASP A 136 -3.72 -26.30 -8.95
CA ASP A 136 -4.81 -26.92 -8.19
C ASP A 136 -5.98 -27.37 -9.07
N SER A 137 -6.16 -26.75 -10.24
CA SER A 137 -7.30 -27.00 -11.14
C SER A 137 -6.91 -27.54 -12.52
N ASN A 138 -5.61 -27.63 -12.86
CA ASN A 138 -5.12 -28.00 -14.21
C ASN A 138 -5.84 -27.26 -15.36
N GLU A 139 -6.43 -26.09 -15.07
CA GLU A 139 -7.16 -25.30 -16.07
C GLU A 139 -6.20 -24.42 -16.86
N ASP A 140 -6.37 -24.45 -18.18
CA ASP A 140 -5.62 -23.62 -19.11
C ASP A 140 -6.07 -22.15 -19.02
N ILE A 141 -5.12 -21.27 -18.68
CA ILE A 141 -5.37 -19.84 -18.56
C ILE A 141 -4.99 -19.17 -19.88
N SER A 142 -5.96 -18.47 -20.48
CA SER A 142 -5.68 -17.56 -21.60
C SER A 142 -4.60 -16.52 -21.21
N SER A 143 -3.65 -16.30 -22.11
CA SER A 143 -2.53 -15.36 -21.94
C SER A 143 -2.93 -13.97 -21.41
N GLU A 144 -4.12 -13.47 -21.77
CA GLU A 144 -4.65 -12.18 -21.31
C GLU A 144 -5.02 -12.19 -19.81
N LYS A 145 -5.46 -13.34 -19.30
CA LYS A 145 -5.92 -13.51 -17.91
C LYS A 145 -4.80 -13.85 -16.95
N VAL A 146 -3.64 -14.29 -17.45
CA VAL A 146 -2.46 -14.71 -16.66
C VAL A 146 -2.11 -13.67 -15.58
N GLY A 147 -2.08 -12.39 -15.95
CA GLY A 147 -1.81 -11.30 -14.99
C GLY A 147 -2.80 -11.20 -13.83
N LYS A 148 -4.07 -11.48 -14.08
CA LYS A 148 -5.13 -11.44 -13.06
C LYS A 148 -5.04 -12.65 -12.14
N VAL A 149 -4.77 -13.83 -12.71
CA VAL A 149 -4.62 -15.08 -11.94
C VAL A 149 -3.42 -15.01 -11.00
N MET A 150 -2.25 -14.57 -11.49
CA MET A 150 -1.08 -14.31 -10.65
C MET A 150 -1.39 -13.39 -9.48
N GLN A 151 -2.09 -12.27 -9.75
CA GLN A 151 -2.43 -11.31 -8.71
C GLN A 151 -3.38 -11.90 -7.66
N ASN A 152 -4.34 -12.72 -8.10
CA ASN A 152 -5.26 -13.39 -7.20
C ASN A 152 -4.54 -14.41 -6.32
N SER A 153 -3.69 -15.25 -6.90
CA SER A 153 -2.89 -16.23 -6.13
C SER A 153 -2.02 -15.54 -5.06
N MET A 154 -1.34 -14.45 -5.43
CA MET A 154 -0.57 -13.66 -4.47
C MET A 154 -1.44 -13.04 -3.36
N ASN A 155 -2.67 -12.65 -3.67
CA ASN A 155 -3.58 -12.14 -2.65
C ASN A 155 -4.04 -13.25 -1.69
N VAL A 156 -4.27 -14.48 -2.19
CA VAL A 156 -4.59 -15.64 -1.34
C VAL A 156 -3.45 -15.93 -0.37
N LYS A 157 -2.20 -16.03 -0.86
CA LYS A 157 -1.02 -16.25 -0.01
C LYS A 157 -0.87 -15.18 1.08
N ARG A 158 -1.13 -13.91 0.73
CA ARG A 158 -1.11 -12.79 1.69
C ARG A 158 -2.21 -12.91 2.73
N ILE A 159 -3.42 -13.28 2.30
CA ILE A 159 -4.55 -13.50 3.20
C ILE A 159 -4.21 -14.59 4.21
N ASP A 160 -3.66 -15.71 3.76
CA ASP A 160 -3.30 -16.81 4.65
C ASP A 160 -2.19 -16.39 5.63
N THR A 161 -1.17 -15.67 5.14
CA THR A 161 -0.14 -15.08 6.01
C THR A 161 -0.72 -14.12 7.05
N ILE A 162 -1.75 -13.34 6.69
CA ILE A 162 -2.45 -12.45 7.63
C ILE A 162 -3.27 -13.25 8.64
N LYS A 163 -3.94 -14.33 8.22
CA LYS A 163 -4.74 -15.18 9.11
C LYS A 163 -3.90 -15.79 10.23
N ASP A 164 -2.66 -16.14 9.93
CA ASP A 164 -1.72 -16.72 10.91
C ASP A 164 -1.17 -15.71 11.93
N GLN A 165 -1.50 -14.41 11.79
CA GLN A 165 -1.05 -13.37 12.71
C GLN A 165 -1.91 -13.28 13.97
N LYS A 166 -1.30 -12.83 15.07
CA LYS A 166 -1.93 -12.74 16.41
C LYS A 166 -3.16 -11.84 16.44
N TRP A 167 -3.02 -10.59 16.89
CA TRP A 167 -4.16 -9.70 17.09
C TRP A 167 -4.65 -9.08 15.77
N GLN A 168 -3.73 -8.74 14.86
CA GLN A 168 -4.08 -8.20 13.53
C GLN A 168 -4.81 -9.23 12.67
N GLY A 169 -4.29 -10.47 12.64
CA GLY A 169 -4.92 -11.55 11.90
C GLY A 169 -6.31 -11.85 12.41
N LYS A 170 -6.48 -11.99 13.73
CA LYS A 170 -7.80 -12.17 14.36
C LYS A 170 -8.76 -11.03 14.04
N LEU A 171 -8.34 -9.78 14.20
CA LEU A 171 -9.17 -8.60 13.92
C LEU A 171 -9.64 -8.57 12.46
N ILE A 172 -8.72 -8.77 11.51
CA ILE A 172 -9.04 -8.75 10.08
C ILE A 172 -9.95 -9.92 9.69
N GLN A 173 -9.74 -11.10 10.26
CA GLN A 173 -10.61 -12.26 10.05
C GLN A 173 -12.02 -12.03 10.55
N THR A 174 -12.19 -11.51 11.78
CA THR A 174 -13.52 -11.15 12.29
C THR A 174 -14.22 -10.19 11.34
N ARG A 175 -13.49 -9.19 10.84
CA ARG A 175 -14.03 -8.19 9.91
C ARG A 175 -14.40 -8.75 8.52
N TRP A 176 -13.76 -9.82 8.06
CA TRP A 176 -14.15 -10.49 6.81
C TRP A 176 -15.43 -11.33 6.95
N ILE A 177 -15.70 -11.85 8.14
CA ILE A 177 -16.84 -12.74 8.42
C ILE A 177 -18.08 -11.94 8.82
N ASP A 178 -17.89 -10.76 9.39
CA ASP A 178 -18.97 -9.88 9.84
C ASP A 178 -19.86 -9.44 8.67
N THR A 179 -21.07 -10.01 8.60
CA THR A 179 -22.06 -9.77 7.55
C THR A 179 -22.62 -8.35 7.55
N ASP A 180 -22.63 -7.70 8.72
CA ASP A 180 -23.13 -6.33 8.89
C ASP A 180 -22.06 -5.31 8.46
N LEU A 181 -20.79 -5.72 8.44
CA LEU A 181 -19.66 -4.93 7.97
C LEU A 181 -19.18 -5.31 6.55
N VAL A 182 -19.88 -6.15 5.79
CA VAL A 182 -19.42 -6.64 4.46
C VAL A 182 -19.06 -5.50 3.50
N ASP A 183 -19.74 -4.35 3.61
CA ASP A 183 -19.46 -3.18 2.78
C ASP A 183 -18.42 -2.21 3.34
N CYS A 184 -17.85 -2.46 4.53
CA CYS A 184 -16.91 -1.54 5.15
C CYS A 184 -15.60 -1.35 4.34
N PHE A 185 -15.15 -2.40 3.65
CA PHE A 185 -13.98 -2.32 2.77
C PHE A 185 -14.31 -1.67 1.43
N SER A 186 -15.54 -1.89 0.92
CA SER A 186 -16.09 -1.16 -0.22
C SER A 186 -16.18 0.34 0.09
N CYS A 187 -16.59 0.70 1.31
CA CYS A 187 -16.62 2.09 1.79
C CYS A 187 -15.22 2.71 1.75
N LEU A 188 -14.19 2.03 2.28
CA LEU A 188 -12.80 2.55 2.21
C LEU A 188 -12.32 2.80 0.77
N TYR A 189 -12.76 1.99 -0.20
CA TYR A 189 -12.49 2.23 -1.61
C TYR A 189 -13.25 3.45 -2.15
N ARG A 190 -14.55 3.57 -1.84
CA ARG A 190 -15.40 4.70 -2.25
C ARG A 190 -14.92 6.04 -1.67
N TRP A 191 -14.42 6.04 -0.44
CA TRP A 191 -13.85 7.23 0.20
C TRP A 191 -12.66 7.82 -0.56
N GLN A 192 -11.85 7.01 -1.25
CA GLN A 192 -10.75 7.53 -2.06
C GLN A 192 -11.23 8.22 -3.34
N LEU A 193 -12.43 7.87 -3.81
CA LEU A 193 -13.09 8.53 -4.92
C LEU A 193 -13.90 9.75 -4.47
N ALA A 194 -13.99 9.99 -3.16
CA ALA A 194 -14.63 11.19 -2.65
C ALA A 194 -13.81 12.42 -3.03
N PRO A 195 -14.43 13.46 -3.59
CA PRO A 195 -13.76 14.73 -3.85
C PRO A 195 -13.09 15.29 -2.58
N THR A 196 -11.92 15.91 -2.72
CA THR A 196 -11.14 16.44 -1.58
C THR A 196 -11.95 17.41 -0.72
N ASN A 197 -12.82 18.21 -1.33
CA ASN A 197 -13.72 19.11 -0.62
C ASN A 197 -14.77 18.35 0.21
N THR A 198 -15.26 17.20 -0.25
CA THR A 198 -16.18 16.36 0.52
C THR A 198 -15.49 15.76 1.74
N ILE A 199 -14.24 15.32 1.59
CA ILE A 199 -13.44 14.82 2.70
C ILE A 199 -13.18 15.94 3.70
N ALA A 200 -12.70 17.10 3.26
CA ALA A 200 -12.45 18.25 4.12
C ALA A 200 -13.69 18.69 4.90
N TRP A 201 -14.84 18.82 4.22
CA TRP A 201 -16.09 19.20 4.86
C TRP A 201 -16.56 18.17 5.90
N LEU A 202 -16.40 16.88 5.61
CA LEU A 202 -16.74 15.83 6.57
C LEU A 202 -15.80 15.84 7.80
N PHE A 203 -14.52 16.15 7.61
CA PHE A 203 -13.60 16.37 8.73
C PHE A 203 -14.00 17.59 9.56
N GLU A 204 -14.40 18.70 8.93
CA GLU A 204 -14.90 19.88 9.63
C GLU A 204 -16.16 19.58 10.43
N LEU A 205 -17.12 18.83 9.85
CA LEU A 205 -18.32 18.40 10.56
C LEU A 205 -18.01 17.46 11.72
N HIS A 206 -17.14 16.48 11.50
CA HIS A 206 -16.75 15.53 12.54
C HIS A 206 -16.05 16.23 13.70
N ASN A 207 -15.09 17.11 13.40
CA ASN A 207 -14.38 17.90 14.41
C ASN A 207 -15.32 18.90 15.10
N GLY A 208 -16.29 19.47 14.36
CA GLY A 208 -17.34 20.33 14.91
C GLY A 208 -18.23 19.60 15.90
N ALA A 209 -18.65 18.36 15.60
CA ALA A 209 -19.42 17.52 16.51
C ALA A 209 -18.59 17.10 17.74
N LEU A 210 -17.33 16.67 17.53
CA LEU A 210 -16.41 16.31 18.61
C LEU A 210 -16.18 17.50 19.57
N LYS A 211 -16.07 18.71 19.02
CA LYS A 211 -15.88 19.95 19.77
C LYS A 211 -17.06 20.21 20.72
N ILE A 212 -18.30 19.96 20.28
CA ILE A 212 -19.49 20.12 21.12
C ILE A 212 -19.41 19.17 22.31
N LEU A 213 -19.18 17.88 22.05
CA LEU A 213 -19.04 16.86 23.10
C LEU A 213 -17.88 17.17 24.06
N PHE A 214 -16.79 17.72 23.54
CA PHE A 214 -15.64 18.10 24.36
C PHE A 214 -15.97 19.25 25.32
N PHE A 215 -16.72 20.27 24.89
CA PHE A 215 -17.15 21.35 25.78
C PHE A 215 -18.15 20.88 26.84
N GLU A 216 -19.06 19.95 26.49
CA GLU A 216 -19.94 19.32 27.47
C GLU A 216 -19.13 18.57 28.55
N LEU A 217 -18.11 17.81 28.13
CA LEU A 217 -17.21 17.12 29.07
C LEU A 217 -16.43 18.09 29.97
N LEU A 218 -15.99 19.23 29.45
CA LEU A 218 -15.29 20.24 30.24
C LEU A 218 -16.19 20.86 31.31
N ASP A 219 -17.48 21.05 31.01
CA ASP A 219 -18.47 21.55 31.96
C ASP A 219 -18.72 20.54 33.08
N ASP A 220 -18.91 19.26 32.71
CA ASP A 220 -19.07 18.14 33.67
C ASP A 220 -17.87 18.00 34.63
N LEU A 221 -16.68 18.43 34.20
CA LEU A 221 -15.44 18.37 34.97
C LEU A 221 -15.12 19.66 35.74
N ASP A 222 -16.02 20.65 35.77
CA ASP A 222 -15.79 21.98 36.34
C ASP A 222 -14.52 22.66 35.76
N LEU A 223 -14.20 22.45 34.47
CA LEU A 223 -13.02 23.00 33.79
C LEU A 223 -13.31 24.31 33.05
N ILE A 224 -14.59 24.64 32.84
CA ILE A 224 -15.06 25.88 32.23
C ILE A 224 -16.25 26.43 33.02
N GLU A 225 -16.51 27.73 32.90
CA GLU A 225 -17.62 28.39 33.61
C GLU A 225 -18.98 28.20 32.92
N SER A 226 -18.98 27.95 31.61
CA SER A 226 -20.19 27.72 30.83
C SER A 226 -19.87 27.10 29.48
N VAL A 227 -20.73 26.20 29.00
CA VAL A 227 -20.66 25.64 27.64
C VAL A 227 -21.00 26.72 26.60
N PRO A 228 -20.11 27.02 25.63
CA PRO A 228 -20.43 27.93 24.54
C PRO A 228 -21.53 27.33 23.65
N PRO A 229 -22.44 28.14 23.06
CA PRO A 229 -23.45 27.64 22.13
C PRO A 229 -22.82 26.83 20.99
N TRP A 230 -23.49 25.76 20.54
CA TRP A 230 -22.94 24.82 19.54
C TRP A 230 -22.54 25.48 18.21
N TYR A 231 -23.20 26.58 17.84
CA TYR A 231 -22.90 27.37 16.64
C TYR A 231 -21.78 28.41 16.85
N SER A 232 -21.19 28.48 18.05
CA SER A 232 -20.16 29.44 18.38
C SER A 232 -18.85 29.13 17.62
N PRO A 233 -18.18 30.17 17.05
CA PRO A 233 -16.88 29.99 16.44
C PRO A 233 -15.77 29.68 17.46
N THR A 234 -16.02 29.75 18.77
CA THR A 234 -15.03 29.53 19.84
C THR A 234 -14.35 28.17 19.73
N THR A 235 -13.04 28.11 19.47
CA THR A 235 -12.27 26.85 19.44
C THR A 235 -11.83 26.44 20.86
N PRO A 236 -11.82 25.14 21.21
CA PRO A 236 -11.27 24.71 22.49
C PRO A 236 -9.80 25.10 22.64
N LYS A 237 -9.38 25.40 23.87
CA LYS A 237 -7.97 25.62 24.20
C LYS A 237 -7.24 24.27 24.17
N PRO A 238 -5.92 24.24 23.89
CA PRO A 238 -5.15 23.00 23.87
C PRO A 238 -5.18 22.24 25.20
N GLU A 239 -5.26 22.97 26.32
CA GLU A 239 -5.21 22.40 27.67
C GLU A 239 -6.18 23.11 28.62
N TYR A 240 -6.85 22.30 29.44
CA TYR A 240 -7.68 22.71 30.57
C TYR A 240 -7.24 21.93 31.80
N HIS A 241 -7.10 22.60 32.94
CA HIS A 241 -6.75 21.95 34.19
C HIS A 241 -7.47 22.59 35.37
N ASN A 242 -7.82 21.76 36.35
CA ASN A 242 -8.19 22.18 37.69
C ASN A 242 -7.57 21.22 38.70
N THR A 243 -7.99 21.28 39.96
CA THR A 243 -7.46 20.40 41.02
C THR A 243 -7.89 18.94 40.90
N LYS A 244 -8.89 18.62 40.06
CA LYS A 244 -9.51 17.30 39.94
C LYS A 244 -9.15 16.58 38.62
N ALA A 245 -8.98 17.32 37.52
CA ALA A 245 -8.80 16.75 36.19
C ALA A 245 -7.97 17.67 35.26
N SER A 246 -7.48 17.05 34.18
CA SER A 246 -6.89 17.76 33.04
C SER A 246 -7.48 17.21 31.75
N ALA A 247 -7.82 18.09 30.82
CA ALA A 247 -8.37 17.74 29.52
C ALA A 247 -7.57 18.43 28.41
N PHE A 248 -7.34 17.70 27.32
CA PHE A 248 -6.51 18.14 26.22
C PHE A 248 -7.28 18.05 24.91
N TRP A 249 -7.19 19.10 24.09
CA TRP A 249 -7.82 19.16 22.77
C TRP A 249 -6.76 19.27 21.69
N ASP A 250 -6.79 18.34 20.74
CA ASP A 250 -5.88 18.32 19.58
C ASP A 250 -4.38 18.36 19.94
N VAL A 251 -4.05 17.88 21.15
CA VAL A 251 -2.67 17.72 21.61
C VAL A 251 -2.21 16.31 21.26
N PRO A 252 -1.15 16.14 20.44
CA PRO A 252 -0.63 14.81 20.11
C PRO A 252 -0.08 14.14 21.37
N VAL A 253 -0.79 13.13 21.88
CA VAL A 253 -0.33 12.29 22.98
C VAL A 253 0.60 11.22 22.41
N PHE A 254 1.91 11.44 22.50
CA PHE A 254 2.88 10.40 22.20
C PHE A 254 2.82 9.34 23.31
N ALA A 255 2.32 8.16 22.99
CA ALA A 255 2.36 7.01 23.90
C ALA A 255 3.82 6.51 24.02
N GLY A 256 4.58 7.15 24.90
CA GLY A 256 5.96 6.79 25.20
C GLY A 256 6.81 8.01 25.54
N ASN A 257 7.14 8.13 26.83
CA ASN A 257 8.16 8.99 27.43
C ASN A 257 7.67 10.38 27.88
N THR A 258 7.42 10.48 29.18
CA THR A 258 7.63 11.69 29.97
C THR A 258 9.05 12.19 29.78
N GLU A 259 9.24 13.14 28.88
CA GLU A 259 10.30 14.15 28.94
C GLU A 259 9.88 15.32 28.04
N VAL A 260 9.19 16.28 28.66
CA VAL A 260 9.06 17.64 28.12
C VAL A 260 10.47 18.23 28.12
N ASN A 261 11.23 18.02 27.05
CA ASN A 261 12.36 18.88 26.76
C ASN A 261 11.83 20.12 26.05
N GLN A 262 11.64 21.16 26.84
CA GLN A 262 11.69 22.55 26.40
C GLN A 262 12.96 22.72 25.55
N ASN A 263 12.81 22.73 24.22
CA ASN A 263 13.69 23.34 23.21
C ASN A 263 13.51 22.64 21.86
N SER A 264 12.58 23.12 21.05
CA SER A 264 12.67 23.12 19.58
C SER A 264 11.58 24.06 19.07
N GLN A 265 11.85 25.36 19.12
CA GLN A 265 11.13 26.32 18.31
C GLN A 265 11.21 25.87 16.84
N PRO A 266 10.09 25.76 16.09
CA PRO A 266 10.18 25.66 14.66
C PRO A 266 10.70 27.02 14.16
N ASN A 267 11.95 27.04 13.68
CA ASN A 267 12.48 28.13 12.89
C ASN A 267 11.50 28.40 11.74
N ARG A 268 10.74 29.48 11.90
CA ARG A 268 9.88 30.05 10.88
C ARG A 268 10.85 30.60 9.84
N CYS A 269 10.90 29.98 8.66
CA CYS A 269 11.45 30.62 7.48
C CYS A 269 10.69 31.94 7.31
N GLN A 270 11.37 33.06 7.53
CA GLN A 270 10.91 34.36 7.08
C GLN A 270 11.46 34.57 5.68
N ASP A 271 10.55 34.77 4.75
CA ASP A 271 10.84 35.28 3.42
C ASP A 271 11.45 36.68 3.51
N SER A 272 12.57 36.88 2.82
CA SER A 272 13.08 38.14 2.28
C SER A 272 14.03 37.83 1.14
#